data_AF-A0A9J7GSL2-F1
#
_entry.id   AF-A0A9J7GSL2-F1
#
_cell.length_a   1.000
_cell.length_b   1.000
_cell.length_c   1.000
_cell.angle_alpha   90.00
_cell.angle_beta   90.00
_cell.angle_gamma   90.00
#
_symmetry.space_group_name_H-M   'P 1'
#
loop_
_entity.id
_entity.type
_entity.pdbx_description
1 polymer ?
#
loop_
_entity_poly.entity_id
_entity_poly.type
_entity_poly.pdbx_seq_one_letter_code
_entity_poly.pdbx_strand_id
1 'polypeptide(L)'
;MTSKIHMFLLTWLLTQQVTGLAESFNLDMAPDAFDDQYEGCVQEMEKKAPQLLKEDFNMSEQLKVEWEKADQHWKKIKNKMSYPEGFHDFHGTALVAYTGDIHRDFNRAVREFRKNFHNFPYKAFHYYLTRALQLLNNKSCYTVYRGTTNKFHYSRTGSVRFGQFASSSSAKAVAVSKPFLSNRGTLFSIETCLGVDIKEFSFLSTEKEVLIPGYEVYQKVIVTQNEKGYNEVSLDSPQRGKSNFNCFYSSTGGRDSPAFLLHVVLPGLLVQLFPLAEL
;
A
#
# COMPACT_ATOMS: atom_id res chain seq x y z
N MET A 1 5.55 44.78 -36.57
CA MET A 1 5.53 44.49 -35.11
C MET A 1 5.06 43.06 -34.81
N THR A 2 5.60 42.03 -35.49
CA THR A 2 5.05 40.66 -35.38
C THR A 2 6.09 39.54 -35.26
N SER A 3 7.39 39.81 -35.40
CA SER A 3 8.44 38.77 -35.36
C SER A 3 8.98 38.49 -33.95
N LYS A 4 9.05 39.49 -33.06
CA LYS A 4 9.62 39.31 -31.71
C LYS A 4 8.71 38.54 -30.75
N ILE A 5 7.39 38.58 -30.95
CA ILE A 5 6.42 37.91 -30.06
C ILE A 5 6.36 36.39 -30.33
N HIS A 6 6.53 35.95 -31.58
CA HIS A 6 6.59 34.53 -31.93
C HIS A 6 7.86 33.84 -31.39
N MET A 7 8.98 34.56 -31.32
CA MET A 7 10.24 34.00 -30.84
C MET A 7 10.27 33.80 -29.31
N PHE A 8 9.47 34.58 -28.55
CA PHE A 8 9.30 34.37 -27.11
C PHE A 8 8.31 33.24 -26.78
N LEU A 9 7.32 32.99 -27.63
CA LEU A 9 6.37 31.87 -27.46
C LEU A 9 7.00 30.50 -27.76
N LEU A 10 7.93 30.43 -28.72
CA LEU A 10 8.65 29.18 -29.05
C LEU A 10 9.70 28.80 -28.00
N THR A 11 10.37 29.76 -27.37
CA THR A 11 11.32 29.49 -26.27
C THR A 11 10.61 29.16 -24.95
N TRP A 12 9.40 29.68 -24.74
CA TRP A 12 8.58 29.30 -23.58
C TRP A 12 7.93 27.92 -23.73
N LEU A 13 7.61 27.48 -24.97
CA LEU A 13 7.17 26.10 -25.24
C LEU A 13 8.29 25.06 -25.14
N LEU A 14 9.54 25.42 -25.44
CA LEU A 14 10.70 24.52 -25.35
C LEU A 14 11.24 24.34 -23.92
N THR A 15 10.76 25.14 -22.95
CA THR A 15 11.15 25.00 -21.53
C THR A 15 10.12 24.27 -20.67
N GLN A 16 8.95 23.93 -21.22
CA GLN A 16 7.94 23.09 -20.54
C GLN A 16 8.04 21.60 -20.91
N GLN A 17 8.96 21.21 -21.78
CA GLN A 17 9.19 19.81 -22.12
C GLN A 17 10.49 19.33 -21.47
N VAL A 18 10.34 18.31 -20.61
CA VAL A 18 11.39 17.53 -19.94
C VAL A 18 11.89 18.07 -18.59
N THR A 19 10.97 18.28 -17.65
CA THR A 19 11.17 17.84 -16.26
C THR A 19 10.17 16.73 -15.91
N GLY A 20 10.02 15.76 -16.82
CA GLY A 20 9.61 14.43 -16.40
C GLY A 20 10.79 13.81 -15.65
N LEU A 21 11.05 14.26 -14.42
CA LEU A 21 11.91 13.51 -13.51
C LEU A 21 11.22 12.15 -13.38
N ALA A 22 11.78 11.13 -14.03
CA ALA A 22 11.31 9.77 -13.84
C ALA A 22 11.40 9.51 -12.35
N GLU A 23 10.25 9.42 -11.68
CA GLU A 23 10.18 9.13 -10.26
C GLU A 23 10.88 7.78 -10.07
N SER A 24 12.08 7.79 -9.51
CA SER A 24 12.84 6.56 -9.29
C SER A 24 12.24 5.89 -8.06
N PHE A 25 11.63 4.72 -8.25
CA PHE A 25 11.07 3.96 -7.14
C PHE A 25 12.19 3.18 -6.45
N ASN A 26 12.76 3.74 -5.40
CA ASN A 26 13.72 3.02 -4.56
C ASN A 26 12.96 2.11 -3.61
N LEU A 27 13.37 0.84 -3.55
CA LEU A 27 12.91 -0.10 -2.54
C LEU A 27 13.54 0.26 -1.21
N ASP A 28 12.71 0.41 -0.19
CA ASP A 28 13.10 0.79 1.17
C ASP A 28 12.17 0.13 2.19
N MET A 29 12.21 0.64 3.42
CA MET A 29 11.34 0.23 4.52
C MET A 29 10.03 1.03 4.57
N ALA A 30 9.56 1.63 3.46
CA ALA A 30 8.31 2.39 3.34
C ALA A 30 7.94 3.23 4.60
N PRO A 31 8.76 4.22 4.99
CA PRO A 31 8.61 4.95 6.25
C PRO A 31 7.35 5.83 6.29
N ASP A 32 6.88 6.26 5.13
CA ASP A 32 5.73 7.16 4.99
C ASP A 32 4.38 6.43 4.91
N ALA A 33 4.38 5.10 4.79
CA ALA A 33 3.16 4.33 4.57
C ALA A 33 2.34 4.12 5.85
N PHE A 34 1.01 4.12 5.71
CA PHE A 34 0.10 3.67 6.77
C PHE A 34 0.11 2.15 6.85
N ASP A 35 0.75 1.61 7.89
CA ASP A 35 1.02 0.17 8.02
C ASP A 35 0.32 -0.45 9.25
N ASP A 36 -0.77 0.16 9.73
CA ASP A 36 -1.44 -0.23 10.98
C ASP A 36 -1.84 -1.72 11.00
N GLN A 37 -1.42 -2.42 12.04
CA GLN A 37 -1.74 -3.84 12.27
C GLN A 37 -2.89 -4.05 13.25
N TYR A 38 -3.38 -2.97 13.87
CA TYR A 38 -4.47 -2.96 14.85
C TYR A 38 -4.23 -3.90 16.04
N GLU A 39 -2.98 -4.01 16.49
CA GLU A 39 -2.59 -4.85 17.60
C GLU A 39 -3.13 -4.26 18.92
N GLY A 40 -4.04 -5.01 19.55
CA GLY A 40 -4.64 -4.63 20.84
C GLY A 40 -5.89 -3.74 20.73
N CYS A 41 -6.41 -3.46 19.54
CA CYS A 41 -7.59 -2.61 19.35
C CYS A 41 -8.65 -3.15 18.39
N VAL A 42 -8.63 -4.46 18.10
CA VAL A 42 -9.59 -5.09 17.19
C VAL A 42 -11.03 -4.83 17.65
N GLN A 43 -11.33 -5.03 18.94
CA GLN A 43 -12.70 -4.87 19.46
C GLN A 43 -13.21 -3.43 19.37
N GLU A 44 -12.34 -2.46 19.62
CA GLU A 44 -12.62 -1.03 19.51
C GLU A 44 -12.85 -0.64 18.05
N MET A 45 -11.98 -1.12 17.15
CA MET A 45 -12.12 -0.86 15.72
C MET A 45 -13.37 -1.51 15.14
N GLU A 46 -13.75 -2.73 15.53
CA GLU A 46 -15.03 -3.33 15.10
C GLU A 46 -16.25 -2.47 15.47
N LYS A 47 -16.21 -1.80 16.64
CA LYS A 47 -17.30 -0.91 17.05
C LYS A 47 -17.30 0.42 16.27
N LYS A 48 -16.12 0.95 15.93
CA LYS A 48 -15.95 2.30 15.35
C LYS A 48 -15.92 2.31 13.82
N ALA A 49 -15.42 1.25 13.20
CA ALA A 49 -15.24 1.12 11.77
C ALA A 49 -16.53 1.36 10.95
N PRO A 50 -17.75 0.97 11.40
CA PRO A 50 -18.97 1.30 10.67
C PRO A 50 -19.22 2.81 10.52
N GLN A 51 -18.88 3.60 11.54
CA GLN A 51 -19.00 5.06 11.48
C GLN A 51 -17.87 5.67 10.66
N LEU A 52 -16.63 5.21 10.84
CA LEU A 52 -15.49 5.64 10.02
C LEU A 52 -15.69 5.35 8.54
N LEU A 53 -16.37 4.25 8.19
CA LEU A 53 -16.66 3.91 6.79
C LEU A 53 -17.62 4.92 6.15
N LYS A 54 -18.61 5.42 6.90
CA LYS A 54 -19.49 6.51 6.44
C LYS A 54 -18.70 7.80 6.21
N GLU A 55 -17.74 8.09 7.09
CA GLU A 55 -16.85 9.26 6.94
C GLU A 55 -15.95 9.11 5.71
N ASP A 56 -15.37 7.93 5.50
CA ASP A 56 -14.58 7.62 4.32
C ASP A 56 -15.40 7.81 3.03
N PHE A 57 -16.66 7.35 3.00
CA PHE A 57 -17.58 7.57 1.87
C PHE A 57 -17.89 9.05 1.63
N ASN A 58 -18.07 9.84 2.69
CA ASN A 58 -18.30 11.28 2.55
C ASN A 58 -17.07 12.02 2.00
N MET A 59 -15.86 11.49 2.24
CA MET A 59 -14.61 12.05 1.73
C MET A 59 -14.22 11.51 0.34
N SER A 60 -14.72 10.33 -0.05
CA SER A 60 -14.42 9.69 -1.32
C SER A 60 -15.66 9.03 -1.93
N GLU A 61 -16.29 9.74 -2.87
CA GLU A 61 -17.42 9.20 -3.64
C GLU A 61 -17.00 7.96 -4.45
N GLN A 62 -15.76 7.92 -4.93
CA GLN A 62 -15.21 6.75 -5.65
C GLN A 62 -15.17 5.52 -4.73
N LEU A 63 -14.71 5.64 -3.48
CA LEU A 63 -14.72 4.52 -2.54
C LEU A 63 -16.14 4.03 -2.28
N LYS A 64 -17.10 4.94 -2.11
CA LYS A 64 -18.51 4.60 -1.88
C LYS A 64 -19.08 3.78 -3.04
N VAL A 65 -18.90 4.24 -4.27
CA VAL A 65 -19.37 3.54 -5.49
C VAL A 65 -18.71 2.17 -5.63
N GLU A 66 -17.40 2.07 -5.44
CA GLU A 66 -16.68 0.79 -5.53
C GLU A 66 -17.08 -0.17 -4.40
N TRP A 67 -17.33 0.34 -3.20
CA TRP A 67 -17.83 -0.45 -2.08
C TRP A 67 -19.23 -1.03 -2.36
N GLU A 68 -20.15 -0.24 -2.91
CA GLU A 68 -21.49 -0.71 -3.27
C GLU A 68 -21.44 -1.82 -4.33
N LYS A 69 -20.59 -1.67 -5.36
CA LYS A 69 -20.35 -2.73 -6.36
C LYS A 69 -19.78 -3.99 -5.73
N ALA A 70 -18.80 -3.83 -4.85
CA ALA A 70 -18.16 -4.92 -4.14
C ALA A 70 -19.12 -5.66 -3.21
N ASP A 71 -19.99 -4.95 -2.50
CA ASP A 71 -21.01 -5.54 -1.63
C ASP A 71 -22.02 -6.39 -2.43
N GLN A 72 -22.45 -5.89 -3.60
CA GLN A 72 -23.32 -6.65 -4.50
C GLN A 72 -22.64 -7.92 -5.03
N HIS A 73 -21.34 -7.86 -5.35
CA HIS A 73 -20.59 -9.02 -5.78
C HIS A 73 -20.37 -10.01 -4.63
N TRP A 74 -19.95 -9.51 -3.46
CA TRP A 74 -19.79 -10.30 -2.23
C TRP A 74 -21.04 -11.10 -1.91
N LYS A 75 -22.23 -10.48 -1.93
CA LYS A 75 -23.51 -11.16 -1.71
C LYS A 75 -23.77 -12.35 -2.65
N LYS A 76 -23.20 -12.36 -3.86
CA LYS A 76 -23.34 -13.46 -4.83
C LYS A 76 -22.39 -14.62 -4.57
N ILE A 77 -21.22 -14.35 -3.99
CA ILE A 77 -20.17 -15.34 -3.76
C ILE A 77 -20.15 -15.85 -2.33
N LYS A 78 -20.68 -15.08 -1.36
CA LYS A 78 -20.47 -15.35 0.07
C LYS A 78 -20.99 -16.71 0.55
N ASN A 79 -22.06 -17.21 -0.05
CA ASN A 79 -22.65 -18.51 0.32
C ASN A 79 -21.95 -19.71 -0.33
N LYS A 80 -20.92 -19.48 -1.16
CA LYS A 80 -20.17 -20.52 -1.86
C LYS A 80 -18.89 -20.94 -1.13
N MET A 81 -18.56 -20.27 -0.03
CA MET A 81 -17.31 -20.49 0.70
C MET A 81 -17.58 -20.49 2.20
N SER A 82 -16.63 -21.07 2.95
CA SER A 82 -16.57 -21.04 4.40
C SER A 82 -15.50 -20.05 4.85
N TYR A 83 -15.76 -19.33 5.95
CA TYR A 83 -14.84 -18.34 6.50
C TYR A 83 -14.56 -18.64 7.98
N PRO A 84 -13.40 -18.20 8.50
CA PRO A 84 -13.07 -18.36 9.92
C PRO A 84 -14.01 -17.55 10.81
N GLU A 85 -14.05 -17.92 12.09
CA GLU A 85 -14.79 -17.19 13.11
C GLU A 85 -14.37 -15.71 13.15
N GLY A 86 -15.35 -14.80 13.28
CA GLY A 86 -15.13 -13.35 13.26
C GLY A 86 -15.06 -12.75 11.85
N PHE A 87 -15.00 -13.54 10.79
CA PHE A 87 -15.13 -13.03 9.42
C PHE A 87 -16.60 -12.67 9.13
N HIS A 88 -16.85 -11.52 8.50
CA HIS A 88 -18.19 -11.01 8.23
C HIS A 88 -18.24 -10.14 6.97
N ASP A 89 -19.43 -9.63 6.62
CA ASP A 89 -19.67 -8.99 5.34
C ASP A 89 -18.73 -7.82 5.02
N PHE A 90 -18.39 -6.94 5.98
CA PHE A 90 -17.42 -5.86 5.73
C PHE A 90 -16.03 -6.39 5.32
N HIS A 91 -15.58 -7.51 5.87
CA HIS A 91 -14.29 -8.14 5.51
C HIS A 91 -14.32 -8.66 4.07
N GLY A 92 -15.38 -9.38 3.71
CA GLY A 92 -15.57 -9.90 2.35
C GLY A 92 -15.70 -8.78 1.33
N THR A 93 -16.52 -7.77 1.61
CA THR A 93 -16.70 -6.61 0.74
C THR A 93 -15.39 -5.82 0.56
N ALA A 94 -14.60 -5.63 1.62
CA ALA A 94 -13.31 -4.94 1.52
C ALA A 94 -12.31 -5.68 0.60
N LEU A 95 -12.23 -7.01 0.70
CA LEU A 95 -11.41 -7.83 -0.19
C LEU A 95 -11.86 -7.70 -1.65
N VAL A 96 -13.16 -7.86 -1.91
CA VAL A 96 -13.73 -7.73 -3.26
C VAL A 96 -13.43 -6.34 -3.82
N ALA A 97 -13.70 -5.28 -3.05
CA ALA A 97 -13.45 -3.90 -3.45
C ALA A 97 -11.99 -3.66 -3.81
N TYR A 98 -11.05 -4.19 -3.03
CA TYR A 98 -9.63 -4.08 -3.33
C TYR A 98 -9.25 -4.72 -4.67
N THR A 99 -9.94 -5.75 -5.14
CA THR A 99 -9.70 -6.31 -6.49
C THR A 99 -10.30 -5.49 -7.64
N GLY A 100 -11.05 -4.43 -7.32
CA GLY A 100 -11.64 -3.48 -8.27
C GLY A 100 -10.73 -2.28 -8.55
N ASP A 101 -11.32 -1.18 -9.03
CA ASP A 101 -10.55 -0.01 -9.48
C ASP A 101 -9.99 0.84 -8.33
N ILE A 102 -10.50 0.67 -7.10
CA ILE A 102 -10.11 1.47 -5.94
C ILE A 102 -8.66 1.23 -5.49
N HIS A 103 -8.06 0.07 -5.83
CA HIS A 103 -6.73 -0.30 -5.34
C HIS A 103 -5.65 0.72 -5.69
N ARG A 104 -5.77 1.42 -6.82
CA ARG A 104 -4.75 2.39 -7.26
C ARG A 104 -4.69 3.59 -6.35
N ASP A 105 -5.84 4.21 -6.09
CA ASP A 105 -5.95 5.40 -5.26
C ASP A 105 -5.78 5.05 -3.77
N PHE A 106 -6.33 3.92 -3.33
CA PHE A 106 -6.09 3.39 -1.99
C PHE A 106 -4.61 3.15 -1.72
N ASN A 107 -3.92 2.42 -2.60
CA ASN A 107 -2.50 2.13 -2.40
C ASN A 107 -1.61 3.38 -2.46
N ARG A 108 -1.97 4.38 -3.28
CA ARG A 108 -1.28 5.69 -3.27
C ARG A 108 -1.49 6.39 -1.93
N ALA A 109 -2.73 6.50 -1.46
CA ALA A 109 -3.06 7.15 -0.20
C ALA A 109 -2.37 6.47 1.00
N VAL A 110 -2.30 5.14 0.99
CA VAL A 110 -1.58 4.37 2.02
C VAL A 110 -0.09 4.68 1.97
N ARG A 111 0.54 4.62 0.79
CA ARG A 111 1.98 4.87 0.61
C ARG A 111 2.41 6.28 1.00
N GLU A 112 1.53 7.27 0.84
CA GLU A 112 1.80 8.69 1.08
C GLU A 112 1.23 9.20 2.42
N PHE A 113 0.72 8.30 3.27
CA PHE A 113 -0.04 8.66 4.46
C PHE A 113 0.65 9.70 5.34
N ARG A 114 1.93 9.49 5.70
CA ARG A 114 2.66 10.42 6.57
C ARG A 114 2.73 11.84 6.00
N LYS A 115 2.74 11.98 4.67
CA LYS A 115 2.79 13.27 3.96
C LYS A 115 1.46 14.03 4.04
N ASN A 116 0.33 13.32 4.15
CA ASN A 116 -0.99 13.93 4.14
C ASN A 116 -2.05 13.14 4.95
N PHE A 117 -1.74 12.82 6.22
CA PHE A 117 -2.58 11.95 7.04
C PHE A 117 -3.97 12.54 7.35
N HIS A 118 -4.11 13.86 7.28
CA HIS A 118 -5.40 14.56 7.44
C HIS A 118 -6.37 14.25 6.30
N ASN A 119 -5.89 13.94 5.09
CA ASN A 119 -6.70 13.67 3.92
C ASN A 119 -6.62 12.18 3.51
N PHE A 120 -6.83 11.28 4.47
CA PHE A 120 -6.85 9.84 4.25
C PHE A 120 -8.31 9.31 4.31
N PRO A 121 -8.99 9.11 3.16
CA PRO A 121 -10.39 8.70 3.10
C PRO A 121 -10.56 7.17 3.05
N TYR A 122 -9.71 6.43 3.76
CA TYR A 122 -9.70 4.96 3.74
C TYR A 122 -9.47 4.36 5.13
N LYS A 123 -9.91 5.04 6.20
CA LYS A 123 -9.65 4.65 7.59
C LYS A 123 -10.25 3.28 7.92
N ALA A 124 -11.55 3.12 7.68
CA ALA A 124 -12.26 1.87 7.89
C ALA A 124 -11.98 0.86 6.78
N PHE A 125 -11.81 1.32 5.54
CA PHE A 125 -11.46 0.44 4.43
C PHE A 125 -10.12 -0.29 4.69
N HIS A 126 -9.09 0.44 5.13
CA HIS A 126 -7.81 -0.14 5.53
C HIS A 126 -7.97 -1.13 6.69
N TYR A 127 -8.79 -0.80 7.70
CA TYR A 127 -9.07 -1.69 8.82
C TYR A 127 -9.67 -3.01 8.37
N TYR A 128 -10.80 -2.97 7.66
CA TYR A 128 -11.48 -4.18 7.23
C TYR A 128 -10.62 -5.03 6.30
N LEU A 129 -9.86 -4.41 5.39
CA LEU A 129 -8.95 -5.15 4.52
C LEU A 129 -7.81 -5.82 5.30
N THR A 130 -7.20 -5.09 6.25
CA THR A 130 -6.15 -5.63 7.14
C THR A 130 -6.70 -6.81 7.96
N ARG A 131 -7.87 -6.61 8.58
CA ARG A 131 -8.48 -7.61 9.44
C ARG A 131 -8.92 -8.85 8.67
N ALA A 132 -9.42 -8.68 7.45
CA ALA A 132 -9.78 -9.78 6.56
C ALA A 132 -8.56 -10.66 6.26
N LEU A 133 -7.40 -10.07 5.91
CA LEU A 133 -6.17 -10.83 5.69
C LEU A 133 -5.68 -11.54 6.96
N GLN A 134 -5.74 -10.88 8.11
CA GLN A 134 -5.34 -11.49 9.39
C GLN A 134 -6.20 -12.72 9.74
N LEU A 135 -7.51 -12.64 9.49
CA LEU A 135 -8.44 -13.74 9.76
C LEU A 135 -8.23 -14.91 8.79
N LEU A 136 -8.00 -14.62 7.50
CA LEU A 136 -7.85 -15.64 6.46
C LEU A 136 -6.45 -16.26 6.37
N ASN A 137 -5.42 -15.62 6.95
CA ASN A 137 -4.07 -16.14 6.91
C ASN A 137 -3.97 -17.50 7.63
N ASN A 138 -3.58 -18.53 6.88
CA ASN A 138 -3.44 -19.91 7.35
C ASN A 138 -1.99 -20.26 7.74
N LYS A 139 -1.11 -19.26 7.91
CA LYS A 139 0.33 -19.38 8.19
C LYS A 139 1.14 -20.16 7.16
N SER A 140 0.59 -20.37 5.95
CA SER A 140 1.33 -20.96 4.84
C SER A 140 2.11 -19.89 4.08
N CYS A 141 3.23 -20.30 3.49
CA CYS A 141 4.04 -19.44 2.65
C CYS A 141 3.87 -19.81 1.17
N TYR A 142 3.95 -18.82 0.29
CA TYR A 142 3.74 -18.96 -1.15
C TYR A 142 4.84 -18.25 -1.93
N THR A 143 5.23 -18.82 -3.06
CA THR A 143 5.94 -18.09 -4.10
C THR A 143 4.94 -17.45 -5.05
N VAL A 144 5.02 -16.12 -5.18
CA VAL A 144 4.10 -15.32 -5.97
C VAL A 144 4.86 -14.31 -6.82
N TYR A 145 4.17 -13.74 -7.81
CA TYR A 145 4.78 -12.88 -8.81
C TYR A 145 4.01 -11.58 -8.94
N ARG A 146 4.72 -10.46 -9.06
CA ARG A 146 4.12 -9.14 -9.28
C ARG A 146 4.85 -8.43 -10.40
N GLY A 147 4.16 -8.17 -11.51
CA GLY A 147 4.65 -7.28 -12.55
C GLY A 147 4.31 -5.84 -12.23
N THR A 148 5.23 -4.92 -12.52
CA THR A 148 4.99 -3.49 -12.44
C THR A 148 5.40 -2.79 -13.72
N THR A 149 4.72 -1.71 -14.06
CA THR A 149 5.13 -0.82 -15.15
C THR A 149 6.28 0.10 -14.75
N ASN A 150 6.42 0.37 -13.44
CA ASN A 150 7.47 1.18 -12.83
C ASN A 150 8.78 0.39 -12.68
N LYS A 151 9.90 1.09 -12.82
CA LYS A 151 11.24 0.55 -12.56
C LYS A 151 11.61 0.74 -11.09
N PHE A 152 11.84 -0.36 -10.39
CA PHE A 152 12.31 -0.34 -9.02
C PHE A 152 13.82 -0.54 -8.94
N HIS A 153 14.43 0.16 -7.99
CA HIS A 153 15.86 0.11 -7.70
C HIS A 153 16.08 -0.29 -6.25
N TYR A 154 17.10 -1.11 -5.99
CA TYR A 154 17.49 -1.50 -4.64
C TYR A 154 18.91 -1.02 -4.38
N SER A 155 19.14 -0.40 -3.22
CA SER A 155 20.43 0.13 -2.78
C SER A 155 21.47 -0.95 -2.43
N ARG A 156 21.14 -2.24 -2.66
CA ARG A 156 21.96 -3.43 -2.32
C ARG A 156 22.19 -3.64 -0.81
N THR A 157 21.47 -2.92 0.03
CA THR A 157 21.58 -3.01 1.48
C THR A 157 20.22 -2.84 2.15
N GLY A 158 20.04 -3.45 3.32
CA GLY A 158 18.84 -3.32 4.14
C GLY A 158 17.66 -4.18 3.68
N SER A 159 16.69 -4.34 4.58
CA SER A 159 15.43 -5.03 4.28
C SER A 159 14.49 -4.13 3.48
N VAL A 160 13.49 -4.75 2.85
CA VAL A 160 12.47 -4.05 2.06
C VAL A 160 11.09 -4.40 2.57
N ARG A 161 10.15 -3.44 2.53
CA ARG A 161 8.71 -3.70 2.64
C ARG A 161 7.93 -2.78 1.72
N PHE A 162 6.73 -3.17 1.32
CA PHE A 162 5.91 -2.32 0.44
C PHE A 162 5.21 -1.17 1.18
N GLY A 163 4.89 -1.35 2.47
CA GLY A 163 4.12 -0.39 3.27
C GLY A 163 2.63 -0.34 2.91
N GLN A 164 2.32 -0.21 1.62
CA GLN A 164 0.98 -0.44 1.08
C GLN A 164 0.70 -1.94 0.89
N PHE A 165 -0.58 -2.27 0.68
CA PHE A 165 -0.98 -3.59 0.21
C PHE A 165 -0.38 -3.87 -1.17
N ALA A 166 0.02 -5.12 -1.40
CA ALA A 166 0.66 -5.55 -2.63
C ALA A 166 -0.07 -6.75 -3.23
N SER A 167 -0.78 -6.49 -4.33
CA SER A 167 -1.33 -7.55 -5.19
C SER A 167 -0.20 -8.32 -5.86
N SER A 168 -0.31 -9.63 -5.86
CA SER A 168 0.58 -10.54 -6.58
C SER A 168 -0.24 -11.68 -7.17
N SER A 169 0.35 -12.50 -8.03
CA SER A 169 -0.31 -13.67 -8.60
C SER A 169 0.50 -14.91 -8.30
N SER A 170 -0.17 -16.00 -7.95
CA SER A 170 0.45 -17.33 -7.91
C SER A 170 0.87 -17.84 -9.30
N ALA A 171 0.37 -17.22 -10.38
CA ALA A 171 0.75 -17.57 -11.75
C ALA A 171 1.68 -16.52 -12.36
N LYS A 172 2.95 -16.88 -12.55
CA LYS A 172 3.95 -16.02 -13.22
C LYS A 172 3.47 -15.48 -14.57
N ALA A 173 2.73 -16.29 -15.33
CA ALA A 173 2.17 -15.91 -16.63
C ALA A 173 1.22 -14.69 -16.56
N VAL A 174 0.47 -14.55 -15.46
CA VAL A 174 -0.37 -13.38 -15.21
C VAL A 174 0.53 -12.17 -14.96
N ALA A 175 1.49 -12.28 -14.03
CA ALA A 175 2.36 -11.17 -13.65
C ALA A 175 3.24 -10.63 -14.80
N VAL A 176 3.64 -11.47 -15.76
CA VAL A 176 4.44 -11.03 -16.93
C VAL A 176 3.59 -10.56 -18.12
N SER A 177 2.26 -10.59 -18.00
CA SER A 177 1.38 -10.15 -19.08
C SER A 177 1.40 -8.63 -19.25
N LYS A 178 1.05 -8.17 -20.46
CA LYS A 178 1.10 -6.74 -20.86
C LYS A 178 0.36 -5.77 -19.93
N PRO A 179 -0.79 -6.13 -19.31
CA PRO A 179 -1.45 -5.25 -18.35
C PRO A 179 -0.62 -4.91 -17.10
N PHE A 180 0.30 -5.79 -16.69
CA PHE A 180 1.02 -5.65 -15.42
C PHE A 180 2.50 -5.31 -15.59
N LEU A 181 3.20 -5.94 -16.53
CA LEU A 181 4.63 -5.77 -16.73
C LEU A 181 4.93 -5.00 -18.02
N SER A 182 5.70 -3.92 -17.89
CA SER A 182 6.24 -3.17 -19.03
C SER A 182 7.70 -3.54 -19.31
N ASN A 183 8.19 -3.27 -20.52
CA ASN A 183 9.60 -3.45 -20.90
C ASN A 183 10.57 -2.52 -20.15
N ARG A 184 10.08 -1.58 -19.33
CA ARG A 184 10.89 -0.74 -18.43
C ARG A 184 10.53 -0.99 -16.97
N GLY A 185 9.73 -2.02 -16.71
CA GLY A 185 9.13 -2.33 -15.44
C GLY A 185 10.02 -3.13 -14.52
N THR A 186 9.40 -3.74 -13.52
CA THR A 186 10.05 -4.70 -12.62
C THR A 186 9.15 -5.91 -12.44
N LEU A 187 9.74 -7.09 -12.57
CA LEU A 187 9.10 -8.34 -12.20
C LEU A 187 9.63 -8.74 -10.82
N PHE A 188 8.72 -8.80 -9.84
CA PHE A 188 9.01 -9.32 -8.52
C PHE A 188 8.70 -10.83 -8.47
N SER A 189 9.62 -11.60 -7.91
CA SER A 189 9.40 -12.96 -7.42
C SER A 189 9.45 -12.89 -5.90
N ILE A 190 8.35 -13.22 -5.21
CA ILE A 190 8.16 -12.92 -3.80
C ILE A 190 7.87 -14.22 -3.06
N GLU A 191 8.62 -14.53 -2.02
CA GLU A 191 8.21 -15.48 -1.00
C GLU A 191 7.47 -14.72 0.10
N THR A 192 6.18 -15.00 0.28
CA THR A 192 5.32 -14.35 1.26
C THR A 192 4.73 -15.39 2.21
N CYS A 193 4.68 -15.10 3.50
CA CYS A 193 4.05 -15.93 4.54
C CYS A 193 2.84 -15.24 5.18
N LEU A 194 2.68 -13.93 4.95
CA LEU A 194 1.53 -13.15 5.37
C LEU A 194 0.50 -12.97 4.26
N GLY A 195 0.87 -13.24 3.00
CA GLY A 195 -0.03 -13.20 1.85
C GLY A 195 -1.19 -14.19 1.97
N VAL A 196 -2.34 -13.79 1.45
CA VAL A 196 -3.57 -14.60 1.42
C VAL A 196 -4.01 -14.78 -0.03
N ASP A 197 -4.33 -16.01 -0.42
CA ASP A 197 -5.02 -16.28 -1.70
C ASP A 197 -6.44 -15.71 -1.62
N ILE A 198 -6.70 -14.68 -2.42
CA ILE A 198 -7.99 -13.99 -2.47
C ILE A 198 -8.71 -14.22 -3.79
N LYS A 199 -8.31 -15.24 -4.56
CA LYS A 199 -8.92 -15.60 -5.85
C LYS A 199 -10.43 -15.71 -5.79
N GLU A 200 -10.95 -16.32 -4.73
CA GLU A 200 -12.39 -16.56 -4.58
C GLU A 200 -13.17 -15.31 -4.11
N PHE A 201 -12.47 -14.24 -3.69
CA PHE A 201 -13.03 -12.93 -3.38
C PHE A 201 -12.93 -11.93 -4.54
N SER A 202 -12.17 -12.26 -5.60
CA SER A 202 -11.82 -11.31 -6.65
C SER A 202 -12.91 -11.15 -7.71
N PHE A 203 -13.06 -9.93 -8.25
CA PHE A 203 -13.80 -9.71 -9.50
C PHE A 203 -13.23 -10.51 -10.68
N LEU A 204 -11.91 -10.78 -10.66
CA LEU A 204 -11.17 -11.45 -11.72
C LEU A 204 -10.38 -12.64 -11.16
N SER A 205 -11.08 -13.74 -10.84
CA SER A 205 -10.47 -14.96 -10.31
C SER A 205 -9.39 -15.59 -11.24
N THR A 206 -9.34 -15.20 -12.52
CA THR A 206 -8.29 -15.61 -13.46
C THR A 206 -6.93 -15.01 -13.13
N GLU A 207 -6.86 -13.92 -12.37
CA GLU A 207 -5.62 -13.30 -11.92
C GLU A 207 -4.92 -14.13 -10.84
N LYS A 208 -5.65 -15.05 -10.18
CA LYS A 208 -5.14 -15.91 -9.09
C LYS A 208 -4.40 -15.09 -8.04
N GLU A 209 -5.06 -14.03 -7.61
CA GLU A 209 -4.47 -12.98 -6.79
C GLU A 209 -4.15 -13.50 -5.38
N VAL A 210 -2.91 -13.26 -4.96
CA VAL A 210 -2.48 -13.36 -3.57
C VAL A 210 -2.20 -11.95 -3.08
N LEU A 211 -2.92 -11.52 -2.05
CA LEU A 211 -2.79 -10.20 -1.48
C LEU A 211 -1.88 -10.20 -0.27
N ILE A 212 -0.83 -9.39 -0.32
CA ILE A 212 0.19 -9.30 0.71
C ILE A 212 -0.03 -8.02 1.54
N PRO A 213 -0.08 -8.10 2.88
CA PRO A 213 -0.16 -6.91 3.72
C PRO A 213 1.14 -6.10 3.69
N GLY A 214 1.02 -4.78 3.82
CA GLY A 214 2.18 -3.86 3.69
C GLY A 214 3.23 -3.94 4.78
N TYR A 215 2.94 -4.63 5.89
CA TYR A 215 3.84 -4.82 7.03
C TYR A 215 4.70 -6.10 6.94
N GLU A 216 4.60 -6.89 5.87
CA GLU A 216 5.57 -7.97 5.61
C GLU A 216 6.92 -7.39 5.16
N VAL A 217 7.99 -7.84 5.81
CA VAL A 217 9.36 -7.38 5.58
C VAL A 217 10.18 -8.51 4.97
N TYR A 218 10.89 -8.20 3.89
CA TYR A 218 11.78 -9.12 3.19
C TYR A 218 13.22 -8.80 3.57
N GLN A 219 13.88 -9.76 4.22
CA GLN A 219 15.25 -9.59 4.72
C GLN A 219 16.30 -9.82 3.63
N LYS A 220 15.92 -10.57 2.59
CA LYS A 220 16.81 -10.94 1.49
C LYS A 220 16.24 -10.43 0.18
N VAL A 221 17.02 -9.59 -0.50
CA VAL A 221 16.65 -8.97 -1.77
C VAL A 221 17.74 -9.26 -2.80
N ILE A 222 17.35 -9.90 -3.91
CA ILE A 222 18.27 -10.21 -5.02
C ILE A 222 17.78 -9.45 -6.25
N VAL A 223 18.65 -8.68 -6.88
CA VAL A 223 18.36 -7.99 -8.13
C VAL A 223 19.14 -8.63 -9.27
N THR A 224 18.41 -9.07 -10.28
CA THR A 224 18.98 -9.60 -11.53
C THR A 224 18.64 -8.65 -12.66
N GLN A 225 19.67 -8.21 -13.40
CA GLN A 225 19.45 -7.46 -14.63
C GLN A 225 19.03 -8.43 -15.73
N ASN A 226 17.88 -8.19 -16.34
CA ASN A 226 17.41 -8.98 -17.47
C ASN A 226 17.76 -8.28 -18.78
N GLU A 227 18.36 -9.02 -19.71
CA GLU A 227 18.66 -8.55 -21.07
C GLU A 227 17.38 -8.18 -21.85
N LYS A 228 16.20 -8.64 -21.40
CA LYS A 228 14.87 -8.36 -21.98
C LYS A 228 14.28 -6.98 -21.61
N GLY A 229 15.01 -6.15 -20.86
CA GLY A 229 14.69 -4.73 -20.65
C GLY A 229 14.00 -4.36 -19.32
N TYR A 230 13.30 -5.29 -18.66
CA TYR A 230 12.76 -5.09 -17.31
C TYR A 230 13.72 -5.58 -16.21
N ASN A 231 13.58 -5.08 -14.98
CA ASN A 231 14.35 -5.59 -13.84
C ASN A 231 13.69 -6.83 -13.24
N GLU A 232 14.47 -7.81 -12.78
CA GLU A 232 13.96 -8.89 -11.92
C GLU A 232 14.43 -8.67 -10.48
N VAL A 233 13.49 -8.72 -9.54
CA VAL A 233 13.77 -8.57 -8.10
C VAL A 233 13.16 -9.76 -7.37
N SER A 234 13.99 -10.52 -6.65
CA SER A 234 13.51 -11.55 -5.73
C SER A 234 13.47 -10.99 -4.32
N LEU A 235 12.32 -11.16 -3.65
CA LEU A 235 12.08 -10.79 -2.26
C LEU A 235 11.85 -12.09 -1.47
N ASP A 236 12.70 -12.33 -0.48
CA ASP A 236 12.84 -13.63 0.18
C ASP A 236 13.08 -13.40 1.69
N SER A 237 13.01 -14.48 2.48
CA SER A 237 13.10 -14.46 3.94
C SER A 237 12.07 -13.52 4.57
N PRO A 238 10.77 -13.70 4.26
CA PRO A 238 9.70 -12.86 4.77
C PRO A 238 9.59 -12.99 6.29
N GLN A 239 9.27 -11.88 6.95
CA GLN A 239 8.89 -11.85 8.35
C GLN A 239 7.80 -10.80 8.59
N ARG A 240 7.00 -11.01 9.62
CA ARG A 240 6.09 -9.98 10.12
C ARG A 240 6.92 -8.83 10.71
N GLY A 241 6.89 -7.67 10.08
CA GLY A 241 7.54 -6.48 10.57
C GLY A 241 6.75 -5.80 11.67
N LYS A 242 7.43 -5.04 12.54
CA LYS A 242 6.79 -4.06 13.42
C LYS A 242 6.35 -2.86 12.58
N SER A 243 5.09 -2.43 12.77
CA SER A 243 4.55 -1.25 12.09
C SER A 243 4.97 0.06 12.72
N ASN A 244 4.96 1.13 11.92
CA ASN A 244 5.15 2.50 12.37
C ASN A 244 3.90 3.06 13.05
N PHE A 245 2.72 2.63 12.60
CA PHE A 245 1.44 3.00 13.17
C PHE A 245 0.81 1.78 13.87
N ASN A 246 0.12 2.03 14.98
CA ASN A 246 -0.71 1.02 15.62
C ASN A 246 -1.94 1.67 16.24
N CYS A 247 -3.12 1.14 15.92
CA CYS A 247 -4.40 1.58 16.47
C CYS A 247 -4.67 3.08 16.30
N PHE A 248 -4.19 3.66 15.19
CA PHE A 248 -4.16 5.11 14.98
C PHE A 248 -5.55 5.75 15.03
N TYR A 249 -6.57 5.03 14.55
CA TYR A 249 -7.96 5.49 14.55
C TYR A 249 -8.83 4.86 15.65
N SER A 250 -8.25 4.07 16.57
CA SER A 250 -9.01 3.37 17.61
C SER A 250 -9.38 4.23 18.81
N SER A 251 -8.63 5.28 19.12
CA SER A 251 -8.82 6.06 20.34
C SER A 251 -10.20 6.73 20.38
N THR A 252 -10.83 6.67 21.56
CA THR A 252 -12.10 7.29 21.91
C THR A 252 -11.87 8.73 22.35
N GLY A 253 -12.57 9.70 21.76
CA GLY A 253 -12.69 11.06 22.30
C GLY A 253 -11.90 12.13 21.54
N GLY A 254 -12.59 13.22 21.20
CA GLY A 254 -12.02 14.40 20.57
C GLY A 254 -11.00 15.14 21.43
N ARG A 255 -10.30 16.06 20.75
CA ARG A 255 -9.10 16.81 21.14
C ARG A 255 -7.83 16.01 20.94
N ASP A 256 -7.04 16.51 19.98
CA ASP A 256 -5.59 16.47 19.94
C ASP A 256 -4.99 15.83 21.19
N SER A 257 -4.64 14.54 21.09
CA SER A 257 -3.79 13.92 22.09
C SER A 257 -2.35 14.22 21.66
N PRO A 258 -1.63 15.16 22.31
CA PRO A 258 -0.29 15.57 21.88
C PRO A 258 0.76 14.48 22.18
N ALA A 259 0.37 13.41 22.89
CA ALA A 259 1.27 12.39 23.40
C ALA A 259 1.91 11.52 22.30
N PHE A 260 1.26 11.37 21.13
CA PHE A 260 1.86 10.65 20.00
C PHE A 260 2.72 11.53 19.08
N LEU A 261 2.59 12.86 19.17
CA LEU A 261 3.38 13.80 18.35
C LEU A 261 4.78 14.08 18.93
N LEU A 262 5.00 13.82 20.21
CA LEU A 262 6.27 14.13 20.89
C LEU A 262 7.43 13.20 20.51
N HIS A 263 7.18 12.00 20.00
CA HIS A 263 8.25 11.08 19.58
C HIS A 263 8.64 11.18 18.09
N VAL A 264 7.94 11.99 17.30
CA VAL A 264 8.18 12.08 15.84
C VAL A 264 8.98 13.34 15.45
N VAL A 265 9.25 14.27 16.37
CA VAL A 265 9.87 15.59 16.04
C VAL A 265 11.29 15.80 16.60
N LEU A 266 11.88 14.90 17.39
CA LEU A 266 13.26 15.08 17.88
C LEU A 266 14.15 13.87 17.58
N PRO A 267 14.91 13.95 16.49
CA PRO A 267 16.37 14.07 16.67
C PRO A 267 16.97 15.19 15.80
N GLY A 268 16.42 16.41 15.87
CA GLY A 268 16.90 17.57 15.11
C GLY A 268 17.30 18.80 15.93
N LEU A 269 17.13 18.78 17.26
CA LEU A 269 17.37 19.94 18.13
C LEU A 269 18.12 19.50 19.40
N LEU A 270 19.33 18.98 19.22
CA LEU A 270 20.32 18.85 20.30
C LEU A 270 21.75 19.11 19.78
N VAL A 271 21.88 19.96 18.75
CA VAL A 271 23.16 20.55 18.33
C VAL A 271 22.95 22.04 18.24
N GLN A 272 22.90 22.71 19.39
CA GLN A 272 23.24 24.12 19.60
C GLN A 272 22.92 24.46 21.04
N LEU A 273 23.92 24.32 21.93
CA LEU A 273 24.13 25.10 23.16
C LEU A 273 25.23 24.40 23.98
N PHE A 274 26.48 24.53 23.54
CA PHE A 274 27.62 24.53 24.48
C PHE A 274 28.08 25.98 24.59
N PRO A 275 27.92 26.64 25.75
CA PRO A 275 28.62 27.88 26.01
C PRO A 275 30.08 27.57 26.32
N LEU A 276 30.97 28.40 25.79
CA LEU A 276 32.33 28.61 26.29
C LEU A 276 32.29 28.84 27.81
N ALA A 277 33.07 28.06 28.56
CA ALA A 277 33.57 28.42 29.88
C ALA A 277 34.83 27.62 30.20
N GLU A 278 35.98 28.31 30.11
CA GLU A 278 37.20 28.23 30.94
C GLU A 278 37.63 26.88 31.55
N LEU A 279 38.69 26.29 31.02
CA LEU A 279 40.05 26.28 31.61
C LEU A 279 41.10 25.88 30.55
#